data_AF-A0A7D9H1G7-F1
#
_entry.id   AF-A0A7D9H1G7-F1
#
_cell.length_a   1.000
_cell.length_b   1.000
_cell.length_c   1.000
_cell.angle_alpha   90.00
_cell.angle_beta   90.00
_cell.angle_gamma   90.00
#
_symmetry.space_group_name_H-M   'P 1'
#
loop_
_entity.id
_entity.type
_entity.pdbx_description
1 polymer ?
#
loop_
_entity_poly.entity_id
_entity_poly.type
_entity_poly.pdbx_seq_one_letter_code
_entity_poly.pdbx_strand_id
1 'polypeptide(L)'
;MSSNKIGQEAKKLVSLLEKFPKDRIQHNATFKTSQIIRFCNIGGIAVPTSVLKEGRKDASSTKSTTKIDANENKRNTFSDKDDAYQKDLFTIDILSQQFKSLKNIANSKWEKYYQIDNKLLEPKGNPNYYNRLLGDLDKGGKQKEGFLTAWRTILTGKY
;
A
#
# COMPACT_ATOMS: atom_id res chain seq x y z
N MET A 1 -32.79 -5.46 5.68
CA MET A 1 -31.87 -6.47 6.26
C MET A 1 -30.42 -6.34 5.78
N SER A 2 -30.13 -5.88 4.55
CA SER A 2 -28.75 -5.78 4.03
C SER A 2 -27.89 -4.70 4.71
N SER A 3 -28.42 -3.50 5.00
CA SER A 3 -27.63 -2.40 5.59
C SER A 3 -27.04 -2.72 6.97
N ASN A 4 -27.76 -3.50 7.79
CA ASN A 4 -27.29 -3.91 9.11
C ASN A 4 -26.07 -4.87 8.99
N LYS A 5 -26.03 -5.72 7.95
CA LYS A 5 -24.88 -6.59 7.66
C LYS A 5 -23.67 -5.80 7.17
N ILE A 6 -23.89 -4.81 6.30
CA ILE A 6 -22.83 -3.90 5.81
C ILE A 6 -22.17 -3.16 6.99
N GLY A 7 -22.98 -2.62 7.91
CA GLY A 7 -22.49 -1.97 9.12
C GLY A 7 -21.67 -2.90 10.02
N GLN A 8 -22.07 -4.18 10.14
CA GLN A 8 -21.32 -5.18 10.90
C GLN A 8 -19.97 -5.52 10.26
N GLU A 9 -19.91 -5.70 8.94
CA GLU A 9 -18.65 -5.96 8.23
C GLU A 9 -17.71 -4.74 8.27
N ALA A 10 -18.26 -3.53 8.11
CA ALA A 10 -17.51 -2.29 8.28
C ALA A 10 -16.90 -2.16 9.69
N LYS A 11 -17.64 -2.55 10.75
CA LYS A 11 -17.11 -2.59 12.13
C LYS A 11 -15.93 -3.55 12.26
N LYS A 12 -16.00 -4.74 11.64
CA LYS A 12 -14.88 -5.69 11.64
C LYS A 12 -13.65 -5.09 10.96
N LEU A 13 -13.82 -4.43 9.81
CA LEU A 13 -12.76 -3.74 9.10
C LEU A 13 -12.11 -2.64 9.96
N VAL A 14 -12.90 -1.78 10.60
CA VAL A 14 -12.39 -0.74 11.50
C VAL A 14 -11.60 -1.36 12.66
N SER A 15 -12.14 -2.39 13.32
CA SER A 15 -11.45 -3.07 14.43
C SER A 15 -10.12 -3.72 14.03
N LEU A 16 -10.01 -4.16 12.77
CA LEU A 16 -8.78 -4.72 12.22
C LEU A 16 -7.76 -3.60 11.95
N LEU A 17 -8.19 -2.52 11.30
CA LEU A 17 -7.35 -1.36 10.97
C LEU A 17 -6.82 -0.66 12.23
N GLU A 18 -7.58 -0.62 13.32
CA GLU A 18 -7.11 -0.08 14.60
C GLU A 18 -5.85 -0.79 15.13
N LYS A 19 -5.69 -2.08 14.82
CA LYS A 19 -4.52 -2.89 15.20
C LYS A 19 -3.31 -2.69 14.29
N PHE A 20 -3.47 -2.00 13.15
CA PHE A 20 -2.36 -1.77 12.23
C PHE A 20 -1.33 -0.83 12.89
N PRO A 21 -0.03 -1.04 12.62
CA PRO A 21 1.00 -0.10 13.07
C PRO A 21 0.77 1.28 12.43
N LYS A 22 1.43 2.30 12.97
CA LYS A 22 1.50 3.60 12.32
C LYS A 22 2.31 3.50 11.03
N ASP A 23 1.94 4.30 10.04
CA ASP A 23 2.68 4.36 8.79
C ASP A 23 4.11 4.87 9.04
N ARG A 24 5.08 4.26 8.35
CA ARG A 24 6.50 4.63 8.47
C ARG A 24 6.77 6.06 7.97
N ILE A 25 6.02 6.49 6.96
CA ILE A 25 6.14 7.79 6.33
C ILE A 25 4.78 8.48 6.45
N GLN A 26 4.73 9.60 7.16
CA GLN A 26 3.51 10.38 7.36
C GLN A 26 3.56 11.60 6.44
N HIS A 27 2.95 11.48 5.25
CA HIS A 27 2.82 12.59 4.30
C HIS A 27 1.35 12.78 3.94
N ASN A 28 0.75 13.86 4.44
CA ASN A 28 -0.59 14.38 4.14
C ASN A 28 -1.81 13.47 4.42
N ALA A 29 -1.67 12.15 4.39
CA ALA A 29 -2.69 11.19 4.77
C ALA A 29 -2.02 9.85 5.11
N THR A 30 -2.43 9.24 6.22
CA THR A 30 -2.02 7.87 6.54
C THR A 30 -3.04 6.87 6.00
N PHE A 31 -2.56 5.72 5.53
CA PHE A 31 -3.39 4.62 5.07
C PHE A 31 -4.37 4.20 6.19
N LYS A 32 -3.86 4.04 7.40
CA LYS A 32 -4.68 3.65 8.56
C LYS A 32 -5.85 4.62 8.80
N THR A 33 -5.59 5.92 8.88
CA THR A 33 -6.63 6.92 9.19
C THR A 33 -7.63 7.06 8.06
N SER A 34 -7.17 7.11 6.80
CA SER A 34 -8.03 7.22 5.62
C SER A 34 -8.98 6.03 5.48
N GLN A 35 -8.50 4.80 5.71
CA GLN A 35 -9.35 3.62 5.64
C GLN A 35 -10.34 3.55 6.82
N ILE A 36 -9.93 3.95 8.04
CA ILE A 36 -10.86 3.99 9.18
C ILE A 36 -12.00 4.97 8.89
N ILE A 37 -11.70 6.19 8.43
CA ILE A 37 -12.72 7.20 8.08
C ILE A 37 -13.66 6.63 7.00
N ARG A 38 -13.09 6.01 5.96
CA ARG A 38 -13.87 5.41 4.87
C ARG A 38 -14.87 4.36 5.38
N PHE A 39 -14.42 3.38 6.16
CA PHE A 39 -15.30 2.30 6.64
C PHE A 39 -16.26 2.75 7.75
N CYS A 40 -15.89 3.74 8.56
CA CYS A 40 -16.83 4.40 9.46
C CYS A 40 -17.99 5.04 8.68
N ASN A 41 -17.69 5.77 7.60
CA ASN A 41 -18.71 6.40 6.76
C ASN A 41 -19.62 5.35 6.08
N ILE A 42 -19.04 4.27 5.54
CA ILE A 42 -19.80 3.17 4.91
C ILE A 42 -20.69 2.45 5.93
N GLY A 43 -20.18 2.23 7.15
CA GLY A 43 -20.89 1.51 8.20
C GLY A 43 -21.89 2.36 8.99
N GLY A 44 -21.96 3.68 8.75
CA GLY A 44 -22.73 4.60 9.58
C GLY A 44 -22.23 4.66 11.04
N ILE A 45 -20.91 4.50 11.24
CA ILE A 45 -20.26 4.45 12.56
C ILE A 45 -19.60 5.81 12.82
N ALA A 46 -19.65 6.29 14.06
CA ALA A 46 -18.92 7.50 14.44
C ALA A 46 -17.40 7.29 14.26
N VAL A 47 -16.75 8.23 13.57
CA VAL A 47 -15.30 8.22 13.40
C VAL A 47 -14.63 8.60 14.73
N PRO A 48 -13.62 7.86 15.20
CA PRO A 48 -12.89 8.22 16.41
C PRO A 48 -12.25 9.61 16.34
N THR A 49 -12.36 10.40 17.41
CA THR A 49 -11.83 11.77 17.46
C THR A 49 -10.31 11.83 17.27
N SER A 50 -9.58 10.80 17.69
CA SER A 50 -8.13 10.67 17.47
C SER A 50 -7.78 10.62 15.99
N VAL A 51 -8.52 9.82 15.21
CA VAL A 51 -8.35 9.65 13.77
C VAL A 51 -8.67 10.95 13.03
N LEU A 52 -9.74 11.65 13.44
CA LEU A 52 -10.10 12.96 12.87
C LEU A 52 -9.03 14.03 13.13
N LYS A 53 -8.40 14.02 14.31
CA LYS A 53 -7.33 14.97 14.64
C LYS A 53 -6.05 14.69 13.86
N GLU A 54 -5.71 13.42 13.65
CA GLU A 54 -4.54 13.01 12.86
C GLU A 54 -4.70 13.43 11.39
N GLY A 55 -5.82 13.12 10.75
CA GLY A 55 -6.07 13.54 9.36
C GLY A 55 -6.19 15.06 9.15
N ARG A 56 -6.54 15.84 10.19
CA ARG A 56 -6.66 17.31 10.09
C ARG A 56 -5.33 18.05 10.22
N LYS A 57 -4.36 17.52 10.96
CA LYS A 57 -3.03 18.14 11.08
C LYS A 57 -2.35 18.28 9.72
N ASP A 58 -2.60 17.29 8.87
CA ASP A 58 -2.02 17.15 7.54
C ASP A 58 -2.65 18.06 6.46
N ALA A 59 -3.93 18.44 6.60
CA ALA A 59 -4.60 19.32 5.64
C ALA A 59 -4.15 20.79 5.74
N SER A 60 -3.71 21.22 6.92
CA SER A 60 -3.32 22.62 7.18
C SER A 60 -2.00 23.06 6.52
N SER A 61 -1.18 22.11 6.06
CA SER A 61 0.08 22.39 5.34
C SER A 61 -0.10 22.54 3.83
N THR A 62 -1.29 22.25 3.29
CA THR A 62 -1.57 22.36 1.84
C THR A 62 -1.86 23.82 1.49
N LYS A 63 -0.84 24.67 1.47
CA LYS A 63 -0.88 25.91 0.67
C LYS A 63 -0.77 25.48 -0.79
N SER A 64 -1.90 25.27 -1.47
CA SER A 64 -1.93 25.02 -2.90
C SER A 64 -1.28 26.20 -3.63
N THR A 65 -0.16 25.97 -4.33
CA THR A 65 0.51 26.97 -5.17
C THR A 65 -0.23 27.23 -6.47
N THR A 66 -1.24 26.43 -6.79
CA THR A 66 -2.08 26.58 -7.98
C THR A 66 -3.49 26.99 -7.56
N LYS A 67 -3.94 28.12 -8.09
CA LYS A 67 -5.34 28.55 -8.05
C LYS A 67 -6.12 27.64 -9.01
N ILE A 68 -6.55 26.50 -8.52
CA ILE A 68 -7.38 25.58 -9.30
C ILE A 68 -8.82 26.08 -9.21
N ASP A 69 -9.43 26.41 -10.35
CA ASP A 69 -10.85 26.76 -10.40
C ASP A 69 -11.69 25.48 -10.21
N ALA A 70 -12.33 25.38 -9.04
CA ALA A 70 -13.07 24.19 -8.64
C ALA A 70 -14.29 23.90 -9.56
N ASN A 71 -14.78 24.91 -10.29
CA ASN A 71 -15.94 24.75 -11.16
C ASN A 71 -15.62 24.10 -12.51
N GLU A 72 -14.39 24.28 -13.02
CA GLU A 72 -13.96 23.72 -14.30
C GLU A 72 -13.68 22.21 -14.20
N ASN A 73 -13.07 21.78 -13.09
CA ASN A 73 -12.83 20.35 -12.83
C ASN A 73 -14.11 19.55 -12.63
N LYS A 74 -15.13 20.10 -11.96
CA LYS A 74 -16.41 19.41 -11.75
C LYS A 74 -17.12 19.05 -13.06
N ARG A 75 -17.00 19.90 -14.09
CA ARG A 75 -17.63 19.67 -15.40
C ARG A 75 -16.96 18.57 -16.22
N ASN A 76 -15.66 18.35 -16.01
CA ASN A 76 -14.88 17.40 -16.81
C ASN A 76 -14.68 16.03 -16.15
N THR A 77 -14.94 15.89 -14.83
CA THR A 77 -14.68 14.64 -14.08
C THR A 77 -15.91 13.88 -13.64
N PHE A 78 -17.10 14.49 -13.62
CA PHE A 78 -18.33 13.83 -13.20
C PHE A 78 -19.44 14.10 -14.22
N SER A 79 -19.62 13.14 -15.14
CA SER A 79 -20.85 13.06 -15.91
C SER A 79 -21.91 12.47 -14.97
N ASP A 80 -23.11 13.06 -14.92
CA ASP A 80 -24.28 12.56 -14.15
C ASP A 80 -24.71 11.10 -14.49
N LYS A 81 -23.94 10.39 -15.33
CA LYS A 81 -24.16 8.99 -15.73
C LYS A 81 -23.38 7.95 -14.91
N ASP A 82 -22.51 8.37 -13.99
CA ASP A 82 -21.62 7.46 -13.23
C ASP A 82 -22.24 6.82 -11.97
N ASP A 83 -23.50 7.14 -11.65
CA ASP A 83 -24.18 6.65 -10.43
C ASP A 83 -24.37 5.13 -10.39
N ALA A 84 -24.44 4.48 -11.55
CA ALA A 84 -24.58 3.03 -11.63
C ALA A 84 -23.31 2.29 -11.19
N TYR A 85 -22.12 2.87 -11.44
CA TYR A 85 -20.84 2.24 -11.10
C TYR A 85 -20.54 2.30 -9.58
N GLN A 86 -21.15 3.25 -8.86
CA GLN A 86 -20.86 3.46 -7.44
C GLN A 86 -21.66 2.56 -6.49
N LYS A 87 -22.84 2.07 -6.90
CA LYS A 87 -23.71 1.25 -6.04
C LYS A 87 -23.13 -0.13 -5.70
N ASP A 88 -22.30 -0.68 -6.57
CA ASP A 88 -21.70 -2.01 -6.38
C ASP A 88 -20.37 -2.01 -5.62
N LEU A 89 -19.80 -0.86 -5.25
CA LEU A 89 -18.47 -0.81 -4.62
C LEU A 89 -18.44 -1.34 -3.17
N PHE A 90 -19.60 -1.44 -2.52
CA PHE A 90 -19.71 -1.79 -1.09
C PHE A 90 -20.72 -2.91 -0.82
N THR A 91 -20.73 -3.92 -1.70
CA THR A 91 -21.41 -5.18 -1.42
C THR A 91 -20.74 -5.92 -0.26
N ILE A 92 -21.50 -6.79 0.40
CA ILE A 92 -21.02 -7.59 1.54
C ILE A 92 -19.82 -8.45 1.13
N ASP A 93 -19.84 -9.01 -0.07
CA ASP A 93 -18.78 -9.87 -0.59
C ASP A 93 -17.47 -9.09 -0.78
N ILE A 94 -17.55 -7.87 -1.30
CA ILE A 94 -16.38 -7.00 -1.47
C ILE A 94 -15.81 -6.62 -0.10
N LEU A 95 -16.65 -6.23 0.87
CA LEU A 95 -16.20 -5.90 2.22
C LEU A 95 -15.55 -7.10 2.92
N SER A 96 -16.11 -8.29 2.75
CA SER A 96 -15.54 -9.55 3.25
C SER A 96 -14.19 -9.86 2.59
N GLN A 97 -14.08 -9.66 1.28
CA GLN A 97 -12.83 -9.84 0.55
C GLN A 97 -11.77 -8.83 0.97
N GLN A 98 -12.15 -7.57 1.20
CA GLN A 98 -11.27 -6.53 1.75
C GLN A 98 -10.80 -6.88 3.17
N PHE A 99 -11.68 -7.42 4.00
CA PHE A 99 -11.30 -7.88 5.34
C PHE A 99 -10.27 -9.00 5.26
N LYS A 100 -10.49 -9.99 4.37
CA LYS A 100 -9.56 -11.08 4.13
C LYS A 100 -8.19 -10.59 3.63
N SER A 101 -8.16 -9.63 2.71
CA SER A 101 -6.91 -9.08 2.18
C SER A 101 -6.13 -8.31 3.25
N LEU A 102 -6.79 -7.42 4.00
CA LEU A 102 -6.17 -6.69 5.11
C LEU A 102 -5.66 -7.63 6.21
N LYS A 103 -6.43 -8.68 6.54
CA LYS A 103 -6.00 -9.69 7.51
C LYS A 103 -4.76 -10.45 7.03
N ASN A 104 -4.69 -10.78 5.74
CA ASN A 104 -3.51 -11.42 5.17
C ASN A 104 -2.27 -10.52 5.23
N ILE A 105 -2.43 -9.22 4.96
CA ILE A 105 -1.35 -8.22 5.06
C ILE A 105 -0.88 -8.11 6.51
N ALA A 106 -1.80 -7.93 7.46
CA ALA A 106 -1.48 -7.80 8.88
C ALA A 106 -0.72 -9.01 9.45
N ASN A 107 -1.03 -10.21 8.95
CA ASN A 107 -0.42 -11.46 9.41
C ASN A 107 0.87 -11.83 8.67
N SER A 108 1.36 -10.96 7.76
CA SER A 108 2.50 -11.26 6.89
C SER A 108 2.33 -12.58 6.13
N LYS A 109 1.09 -12.91 5.70
CA LYS A 109 0.79 -14.22 5.10
C LYS A 109 1.68 -14.49 3.88
N TRP A 110 1.80 -13.51 2.99
CA TRP A 110 2.52 -13.67 1.74
C TRP A 110 4.03 -13.65 1.92
N GLU A 111 4.54 -12.89 2.89
CA GLU A 111 5.95 -12.95 3.30
C GLU A 111 6.32 -14.36 3.79
N LYS A 112 5.43 -14.99 4.58
CA LYS A 112 5.62 -16.37 5.06
C LYS A 112 5.43 -17.42 3.95
N TYR A 113 4.52 -17.17 3.02
CA TYR A 113 4.20 -18.13 1.95
C TYR A 113 5.25 -18.10 0.82
N TYR A 114 5.74 -16.92 0.50
CA TYR A 114 6.80 -16.69 -0.48
C TYR A 114 8.08 -16.29 0.24
N GLN A 115 8.49 -17.08 1.24
CA GLN A 115 9.80 -16.91 1.83
C GLN A 115 10.83 -16.99 0.72
N ILE A 116 11.66 -15.96 0.64
CA ILE A 116 12.71 -15.88 -0.36
C ILE A 116 13.77 -16.88 0.07
N ASP A 117 13.66 -18.09 -0.47
CA ASP A 117 14.59 -19.18 -0.19
C ASP A 117 15.94 -18.91 -0.87
N ASN A 118 16.96 -19.65 -0.44
CA ASN A 118 18.32 -19.59 -0.97
C ASN A 118 18.33 -19.82 -2.48
N LYS A 119 17.35 -20.53 -3.05
CA LYS A 119 17.21 -20.65 -4.51
C LYS A 119 17.06 -19.30 -5.23
N LEU A 120 16.40 -18.32 -4.61
CA LEU A 120 16.22 -16.98 -5.15
C LEU A 120 17.35 -16.03 -4.71
N LEU A 121 17.89 -16.18 -3.50
CA LEU A 121 18.99 -15.33 -3.01
C LEU A 121 20.36 -15.75 -3.55
N GLU A 122 20.54 -17.02 -3.86
CA GLU A 122 21.77 -17.65 -4.33
C GLU A 122 21.44 -18.49 -5.58
N PRO A 123 21.25 -17.84 -6.74
CA PRO A 123 20.88 -18.57 -7.94
C PRO A 123 22.01 -19.54 -8.31
N LYS A 124 21.68 -20.80 -8.62
CA LYS A 124 22.67 -21.88 -8.87
C LYS A 124 23.77 -21.52 -9.88
N GLY A 125 23.46 -20.67 -10.86
CA GLY A 125 24.42 -20.21 -11.85
C GLY A 125 25.41 -19.19 -11.28
N ASN A 126 24.97 -18.29 -10.39
CA ASN A 126 25.82 -17.28 -9.79
C ASN A 126 25.38 -16.95 -8.35
N PRO A 127 25.85 -17.71 -7.35
CA PRO A 127 25.49 -17.50 -5.95
C PRO A 127 25.83 -16.09 -5.42
N ASN A 128 26.84 -15.44 -6.00
CA ASN A 128 27.30 -14.11 -5.58
C ASN A 128 26.56 -12.94 -6.26
N TYR A 129 25.57 -13.23 -7.12
CA TYR A 129 24.91 -12.21 -7.95
C TYR A 129 24.32 -11.04 -7.14
N TYR A 130 23.53 -11.35 -6.11
CA TYR A 130 22.89 -10.32 -5.29
C TYR A 130 23.88 -9.62 -4.35
N ASN A 131 24.87 -10.34 -3.82
CA ASN A 131 25.95 -9.74 -3.03
C ASN A 131 26.70 -8.67 -3.83
N ARG A 132 26.91 -8.89 -5.14
CA ARG A 132 27.49 -7.89 -6.05
C ARG A 132 26.57 -6.68 -6.22
N LEU A 133 25.30 -6.90 -6.57
CA LEU A 133 24.34 -5.80 -6.78
C LEU A 133 24.15 -4.95 -5.52
N LEU A 134 24.09 -5.58 -4.35
CA LEU A 134 23.99 -4.89 -3.07
C LEU A 134 25.28 -4.14 -2.74
N GLY A 135 26.45 -4.76 -2.97
CA GLY A 135 27.75 -4.10 -2.79
C GLY A 135 27.94 -2.90 -3.72
N ASP A 136 27.47 -2.99 -4.96
CA ASP A 136 27.47 -1.88 -5.91
C ASP A 136 26.53 -0.76 -5.46
N LEU A 137 25.31 -1.11 -5.01
CA LEU A 137 24.32 -0.16 -4.51
C LEU A 137 24.83 0.59 -3.27
N ASP A 138 25.33 -0.14 -2.26
CA ASP A 138 25.82 0.41 -1.00
C ASP A 138 27.04 1.32 -1.20
N LYS A 139 27.83 1.08 -2.26
CA LYS A 139 29.02 1.89 -2.62
C LYS A 139 28.72 2.94 -3.69
N GLY A 140 27.44 3.18 -4.00
CA GLY A 140 27.00 4.22 -4.94
C GLY A 140 27.45 3.99 -6.39
N GLY A 141 27.50 2.73 -6.84
CA GLY A 141 27.83 2.34 -8.21
C GLY A 141 29.32 2.46 -8.56
N LYS A 142 30.22 2.60 -7.57
CA LYS A 142 31.65 2.84 -7.79
C LYS A 142 32.52 1.58 -7.86
N GLN A 143 31.99 0.41 -7.52
CA GLN A 143 32.72 -0.85 -7.73
C GLN A 143 32.64 -1.26 -9.20
N LYS A 144 33.70 -0.95 -9.96
CA LYS A 144 33.93 -1.56 -11.27
C LYS A 144 34.75 -2.83 -11.05
N GLU A 145 34.22 -3.96 -11.51
CA GLU A 145 35.00 -5.19 -11.55
C GLU A 145 36.18 -5.02 -12.51
N GLY A 146 37.35 -5.53 -12.12
CA GLY A 146 38.52 -5.54 -12.99
C GLY A 146 38.23 -6.34 -14.26
N PHE A 147 38.74 -5.87 -15.40
CA PHE A 147 38.51 -6.47 -16.73
C PHE A 147 38.74 -7.99 -16.76
N LEU A 148 39.76 -8.47 -16.04
CA LEU A 148 40.09 -9.90 -15.94
C LEU A 148 39.00 -10.71 -15.22
N THR A 149 38.42 -10.15 -14.15
CA THR A 149 37.37 -10.78 -13.35
C THR A 149 36.09 -10.88 -14.16
N ALA A 150 35.69 -9.79 -14.83
CA ALA A 150 34.54 -9.77 -15.72
C ALA A 150 34.68 -10.79 -16.86
N TRP A 151 35.89 -10.91 -17.44
CA TRP A 151 36.15 -11.88 -18.50
C TRP A 151 36.05 -13.34 -18.01
N ARG A 152 36.59 -13.65 -16.83
CA ARG A 152 36.46 -14.96 -16.20
C ARG A 152 34.99 -15.30 -15.95
N THR A 153 34.20 -14.36 -15.41
CA THR A 153 32.76 -14.52 -15.16
C THR A 153 31.98 -14.89 -16.41
N ILE A 154 32.25 -14.23 -17.54
CA ILE A 154 31.56 -14.48 -18.80
C ILE A 154 31.86 -15.90 -19.32
N LEU A 155 33.08 -16.38 -19.13
CA LEU A 155 33.53 -17.69 -19.65
C LEU A 155 33.14 -18.87 -18.77
N THR A 156 33.30 -18.75 -17.45
CA THR A 156 33.05 -19.86 -16.53
C THR A 156 31.61 -19.90 -16.05
N GLY A 157 30.86 -18.79 -16.20
CA GLY A 157 29.59 -18.57 -15.55
C GLY A 157 29.68 -18.56 -14.01
N LYS A 158 30.88 -18.72 -13.46
CA LYS A 158 31.16 -18.87 -12.03
C LYS A 158 32.04 -17.72 -11.58
N TYR A 159 31.61 -17.08 -10.49
CA TYR A 159 32.52 -16.31 -9.63
C TYR A 159 33.32 -17.28 -8.77
#